data_AF-A0A7V5WNQ4-F1
#
_entry.id   AF-A0A7V5WNQ4-F1
#
_cell.length_a   1.000
_cell.length_b   1.000
_cell.length_c   1.000
_cell.angle_alpha   90.00
_cell.angle_beta   90.00
_cell.angle_gamma   90.00
#
_symmetry.space_group_name_H-M   'P 1'
#
loop_
_entity.id
_entity.type
_entity.pdbx_description
1 polymer ?
#
loop_
_entity_poly.entity_id
_entity_poly.type
_entity_poly.pdbx_seq_one_letter_code
_entity_poly.pdbx_strand_id
1 'polypeptide(L)'
;MNITSGMVLIPFMIGIAMVFYDSKNYFGWVLAIGAVLALVLGVISSTRFTLSGMSLFDLLMILVLFFGGLGIFLNSLRNLE
;
A
#
# COMPACT_ATOMS: atom_id res chain seq x y z
N MET A 1 -0.11 20.47 -4.70
CA MET A 1 1.07 20.15 -3.88
C MET A 1 1.31 18.65 -3.92
N ASN A 2 2.25 18.21 -4.75
CA ASN A 2 2.61 16.79 -4.84
C ASN A 2 3.45 16.45 -3.61
N ILE A 3 2.89 15.70 -2.67
CA ILE A 3 3.69 15.02 -1.66
C ILE A 3 4.53 14.00 -2.43
N THR A 4 5.79 14.35 -2.70
CA THR A 4 6.78 13.47 -3.31
C THR A 4 6.97 12.28 -2.40
N SER A 5 6.92 11.05 -2.94
CA SER A 5 7.08 9.79 -2.19
C SER A 5 8.29 9.81 -1.24
N GLY A 6 9.34 10.58 -1.56
CA GLY A 6 10.51 10.79 -0.71
C GLY A 6 10.26 11.47 0.63
N MET A 7 9.23 12.31 0.78
CA MET A 7 8.91 12.94 2.08
C MET A 7 8.26 11.99 3.08
N VAL A 8 7.68 10.87 2.62
CA VAL A 8 7.14 9.80 3.49
C VAL A 8 8.28 8.97 4.11
N LEU A 9 9.45 8.89 3.45
CA LEU A 9 10.60 8.15 3.96
C LEU A 9 11.23 8.81 5.20
N ILE A 10 11.10 10.13 5.36
CA ILE A 10 11.68 10.89 6.47
C ILE A 10 11.08 10.49 7.84
N PRO A 11 9.75 10.55 8.06
CA PRO A 11 9.17 10.08 9.34
C PRO A 11 9.35 8.58 9.55
N PHE A 12 9.43 7.78 8.49
CA PHE A 12 9.72 6.34 8.60
C PHE A 12 11.13 6.05 9.14
N MET A 13 12.15 6.75 8.62
CA MET A 13 13.52 6.66 9.11
C MET A 13 13.64 7.09 10.58
N ILE A 14 12.91 8.14 11.00
CA ILE A 14 12.85 8.60 12.40
C ILE A 14 12.19 7.54 13.29
N GLY A 15 11.10 6.91 12.83
CA GLY A 15 10.43 5.84 13.55
C GLY A 15 11.34 4.63 13.80
N ILE A 16 12.09 4.18 12.77
CA ILE A 16 13.04 3.07 12.92
C ILE A 16 14.18 3.43 13.89
N ALA A 17 14.75 4.64 13.78
CA ALA A 17 15.84 5.07 14.65
C ALA A 17 15.46 5.08 16.14
N MET A 18 14.22 5.49 16.48
CA MET A 18 13.73 5.45 17.87
C MET A 18 13.49 4.03 18.39
N VAL A 19 13.01 3.12 17.55
CA VAL A 19 12.75 1.71 17.93
C VAL A 19 14.05 0.96 18.19
N PHE A 20 15.08 1.27 17.41
CA PHE A 20 16.42 0.71 17.58
C PHE A 20 17.15 1.26 18.81
N TYR A 21 16.82 2.49 19.25
CA TYR A 21 17.45 3.11 20.42
C TYR A 21 16.95 2.53 21.75
N ASP A 22 15.67 2.16 21.86
CA ASP A 22 15.13 1.55 23.07
C ASP A 22 13.98 0.57 22.77
N SER A 23 14.31 -0.72 22.67
CA SER A 23 13.37 -1.80 22.33
C SER A 23 12.35 -2.12 23.43
N LYS A 24 12.51 -1.58 24.65
CA LYS A 24 11.58 -1.82 25.78
C LYS A 24 10.54 -0.73 25.97
N ASN A 25 10.62 0.39 25.25
CA ASN A 25 9.72 1.51 25.45
C ASN A 25 8.39 1.28 24.68
N TYR A 26 7.27 1.22 25.41
CA TYR A 26 5.92 1.05 24.84
C TYR A 26 5.59 2.16 23.83
N PHE A 27 6.06 3.38 24.07
CA PHE A 27 5.96 4.49 23.12
C PHE A 27 6.77 4.27 21.84
N GLY A 28 7.94 3.64 21.93
CA GLY A 28 8.77 3.29 20.77
C GLY A 28 8.10 2.26 19.88
N TRP A 29 7.44 1.25 20.47
CA TRP A 29 6.72 0.23 19.71
C TRP A 29 5.48 0.78 18.98
N VAL A 30 4.72 1.68 19.64
CA VAL A 30 3.61 2.40 18.99
C VAL A 30 4.12 3.30 17.86
N LEU A 31 5.26 3.99 18.05
CA LEU A 31 5.90 4.75 16.97
C LEU A 31 6.37 3.86 15.81
N ALA A 32 6.88 2.65 16.09
CA ALA A 32 7.30 1.67 15.09
C ALA A 32 6.14 1.29 14.16
N ILE A 33 5.04 0.84 14.78
CA ILE A 33 3.84 0.39 14.08
C ILE A 33 3.18 1.57 13.37
N GLY A 34 3.12 2.73 14.02
CA GLY A 34 2.63 3.96 13.41
C GLY A 34 3.45 4.36 12.17
N ALA A 35 4.78 4.23 12.22
CA ALA A 35 5.65 4.53 11.08
C ALA A 35 5.50 3.52 9.93
N VAL A 36 5.36 2.23 10.23
CA VAL A 36 5.10 1.19 9.21
C VAL A 36 3.75 1.43 8.53
N LEU A 37 2.70 1.69 9.30
CA LEU A 37 1.38 2.02 8.76
C LEU A 37 1.40 3.32 7.94
N ALA A 38 2.07 4.36 8.43
CA ALA A 38 2.22 5.62 7.70
C ALA A 38 3.01 5.44 6.40
N LEU A 39 4.00 4.53 6.36
CA LEU A 39 4.72 4.19 5.13
C LEU A 39 3.82 3.47 4.13
N VAL A 40 3.07 2.45 4.55
CA VAL A 40 2.16 1.71 3.67
C VAL A 40 1.11 2.66 3.08
N LEU A 41 0.49 3.49 3.92
CA LEU A 41 -0.48 4.49 3.49
C LEU A 41 0.15 5.57 2.60
N GLY A 42 1.39 5.98 2.89
CA GLY A 42 2.11 6.96 2.08
C GLY A 42 2.53 6.44 0.71
N VAL A 43 2.93 5.17 0.60
CA VAL A 43 3.23 4.51 -0.69
C VAL A 43 1.96 4.43 -1.55
N ILE A 44 0.84 3.99 -0.97
CA ILE A 44 -0.46 3.96 -1.66
C ILE A 44 -0.88 5.37 -2.11
N SER A 45 -0.77 6.37 -1.22
CA SER A 45 -1.12 7.77 -1.51
C SER A 45 -0.22 8.40 -2.58
N SER A 46 1.05 7.99 -2.64
CA SER A 46 1.97 8.45 -3.67
C SER A 46 1.75 7.81 -5.05
N THR A 47 1.02 6.69 -5.10
CA THR A 47 0.66 6.02 -6.35
C THR A 47 -0.36 6.88 -7.09
N ARG A 48 0.09 7.62 -8.10
CA ARG A 48 -0.82 8.40 -8.94
C ARG A 48 -1.45 7.47 -9.98
N PHE A 49 -2.69 7.07 -9.75
CA PHE A 49 -3.52 6.48 -10.78
C PHE A 49 -3.83 7.54 -11.83
N THR A 50 -2.98 7.63 -12.85
CA THR A 50 -3.25 8.44 -14.03
C THR A 50 -3.96 7.55 -15.04
N LEU A 51 -5.25 7.80 -15.27
CA LEU A 51 -5.95 7.25 -16.42
C LEU A 51 -5.49 8.03 -17.67
N SER A 52 -4.29 7.72 -18.12
CA SER A 52 -3.83 8.15 -19.45
C SER A 52 -4.74 7.54 -20.50
N GLY A 53 -4.94 8.20 -21.64
CA GLY A 53 -5.75 7.64 -22.73
C GLY A 53 -5.19 6.29 -23.16
N MET A 54 -5.91 5.21 -22.82
CA MET A 54 -5.59 3.83 -23.21
C MET A 54 -6.50 3.42 -24.36
N SER A 55 -6.04 2.50 -25.21
CA SER A 55 -6.91 1.89 -26.21
C SER A 55 -8.06 1.14 -25.53
N LEU A 56 -9.23 1.10 -26.17
CA LEU A 56 -10.38 0.31 -25.70
C LEU A 56 -10.00 -1.16 -25.52
N PHE A 57 -9.08 -1.68 -26.34
CA PHE A 57 -8.59 -3.04 -26.22
C PHE A 57 -7.82 -3.25 -24.90
N ASP A 58 -6.93 -2.33 -24.53
CA ASP A 58 -6.15 -2.41 -23.29
C ASP A 58 -7.07 -2.30 -22.07
N LEU A 59 -8.06 -1.41 -22.12
CA LEU A 59 -9.09 -1.28 -21.08
C LEU A 59 -9.88 -2.59 -20.92
N LEU A 60 -10.33 -3.19 -22.02
CA LEU A 60 -11.04 -4.46 -22.00
C LEU A 60 -10.16 -5.59 -21.47
N MET A 61 -8.88 -5.61 -21.80
CA MET A 61 -7.93 -6.60 -21.29
C MET A 61 -7.77 -6.50 -19.78
N ILE A 62 -7.58 -5.28 -19.25
CA ILE A 62 -7.54 -5.02 -17.79
C ILE A 62 -8.86 -5.45 -17.14
N LEU A 63 -10.00 -5.12 -17.75
CA LEU A 63 -11.33 -5.43 -17.22
C LEU A 63 -11.60 -6.93 -17.14
N VAL A 64 -11.26 -7.68 -18.20
CA VAL A 64 -11.41 -9.13 -18.26
C VAL A 64 -10.49 -9.81 -17.25
N LEU A 65 -9.25 -9.36 -17.09
CA LEU A 65 -8.35 -9.89 -16.06
C LEU A 65 -8.86 -9.59 -14.65
N PHE A 66 -9.36 -8.38 -14.41
CA PHE A 66 -9.89 -7.98 -13.12
C PHE A 66 -11.11 -8.82 -12.70
N PHE A 67 -12.11 -8.93 -13.59
CA PHE A 67 -13.28 -9.77 -13.32
C PHE A 67 -12.97 -11.27 -13.38
N GLY A 68 -12.04 -11.70 -14.23
CA GLY A 68 -11.57 -13.08 -14.28
C GLY A 68 -10.90 -13.51 -12.98
N GLY A 69 -9.99 -12.67 -12.45
CA GLY A 69 -9.36 -12.89 -11.15
C GLY A 69 -10.35 -12.88 -9.99
N LEU A 70 -11.29 -11.93 -9.98
CA LEU A 70 -12.39 -11.90 -9.00
C LEU A 70 -13.26 -13.17 -9.08
N GLY A 71 -13.57 -13.66 -10.27
CA GLY A 71 -14.33 -14.90 -10.46
C GLY A 71 -13.62 -16.12 -9.85
N ILE A 72 -12.30 -16.23 -10.05
CA ILE A 72 -11.50 -17.30 -9.44
C ILE A 72 -11.45 -17.13 -7.92
N PHE A 73 -11.29 -15.89 -7.42
CA PHE A 73 -11.27 -15.60 -5.99
C PHE A 73 -12.59 -15.99 -5.30
N LEU A 74 -13.73 -15.63 -5.90
CA LEU A 74 -15.06 -15.99 -5.39
C LEU A 74 -15.30 -17.51 -5.46
N ASN A 75 -14.83 -18.18 -6.52
CA ASN A 75 -14.90 -19.64 -6.60
C ASN A 75 -14.04 -20.33 -5.52
N SER A 76 -12.92 -19.73 -5.12
CA SER A 76 -12.10 -20.24 -4.02
C SER A 76 -12.82 -20.17 -2.67
N LEU A 77 -13.68 -19.18 -2.46
CA LEU A 77 -14.48 -19.06 -1.23
C LEU A 77 -15.63 -20.08 -1.19
N ARG A 78 -16.20 -20.43 -2.36
CA ARG A 78 -17.24 -21.48 -2.47
C ARG A 78 -16.72 -22.89 -2.18
N ASN A 79 -15.41 -23.13 -2.20
CA ASN A 79 -14.83 -24.43 -1.83
C ASN A 79 -14.53 -24.54 -0.32
N LEU A 80 -14.86 -23.51 0.48
CA LEU A 80 -14.70 -23.51 1.94
C LEU A 80 -15.99 -23.87 2.69
N GLU A 81 -17.05 -24.23 1.96
CA GLU A 81 -18.30 -24.85 2.41
C GLU A 81 -18.28 -26.36 2.12
#